data_AF-B2WR54-F1
#
_entry.id   AF-B2WR54-F1
#
_cell.length_a   1.000
_cell.length_b   1.000
_cell.length_c   1.000
_cell.angle_alpha   90.00
_cell.angle_beta   90.00
_cell.angle_gamma   90.00
#
_symmetry.space_group_name_H-M   'P 1'
#
loop_
_entity.id
_entity.type
_entity.pdbx_description
1 polymer ?
#
loop_
_entity_poly.entity_id
_entity_poly.type
_entity_poly.pdbx_seq_one_letter_code
_entity_poly.pdbx_strand_id
1 'polypeptide(L)' 'MIRTLHANGASMFFICMYLHVGRGIYYGSYMYSNTWMTGTMIMFMVMATAFMGYVLPWGQMSFWGATVITNLLSA' A
#
# COMPACT_ATOMS: atom_id res chain seq x y z
N MET A 1 6.40 9.34 20.11
CA MET A 1 5.04 9.65 19.60
C MET A 1 4.99 9.69 18.07
N ILE A 2 5.79 10.55 17.41
CA ILE A 2 5.78 10.71 15.93
C ILE A 2 6.01 9.39 15.18
N ARG A 3 7.00 8.57 15.59
CA ARG A 3 7.25 7.25 14.99
C ARG A 3 6.03 6.32 15.06
N THR A 4 5.37 6.27 16.22
CA THR A 4 4.17 5.44 16.42
C THR A 4 3.00 5.94 15.59
N LEU A 5 2.81 7.26 15.52
CA LEU A 5 1.80 7.88 14.67
C LEU A 5 2.05 7.55 13.19
N HIS A 6 3.30 7.65 12.71
CA HIS A 6 3.64 7.32 11.33
C HIS A 6 3.40 5.84 11.01
N ALA A 7 3.83 4.93 11.89
CA ALA A 7 3.61 3.49 11.72
C ALA A 7 2.12 3.12 11.70
N ASN A 8 1.33 3.64 12.65
CA ASN A 8 -0.11 3.38 12.69
C ASN A 8 -0.86 4.11 11.56
N GLY A 9 -0.35 5.26 11.13
CA GLY A 9 -0.87 6.04 10.01
C GLY A 9 -0.83 5.26 8.70
N ALA A 10 0.23 4.47 8.47
CA ALA A 10 0.30 3.58 7.31
C ALA A 10 -0.85 2.55 7.31
N SER A 11 -1.13 1.90 8.45
CA SER A 11 -2.24 0.95 8.57
C SER A 11 -3.60 1.62 8.34
N MET A 12 -3.82 2.80 8.91
CA MET A 12 -5.04 3.59 8.68
C MET A 12 -5.20 3.98 7.21
N PHE A 13 -4.11 4.32 6.53
CA PHE A 13 -4.14 4.64 5.10
C PHE A 13 -4.64 3.46 4.26
N PHE A 14 -4.18 2.23 4.55
CA PHE A 14 -4.68 1.03 3.86
C PHE A 14 -6.15 0.72 4.18
N ILE A 15 -6.60 0.92 5.43
CA ILE A 15 -8.03 0.79 5.77
C ILE A 15 -8.86 1.76 4.91
N CYS A 16 -8.46 3.03 4.82
CA CYS A 16 -9.13 4.01 3.97
C CYS A 16 -9.13 3.61 2.50
N MET A 17 -8.00 3.12 1.98
CA MET A 17 -7.88 2.68 0.59
C MET A 17 -8.80 1.49 0.28
N TYR A 18 -8.83 0.46 1.12
CA TYR A 18 -9.68 -0.70 0.90
C TYR A 18 -11.17 -0.35 0.97
N LEU A 19 -11.57 0.50 1.93
CA LEU A 19 -12.94 1.02 1.99
C LEU A 19 -13.27 1.88 0.76
N HIS A 20 -12.34 2.70 0.29
CA HIS A 20 -12.52 3.55 -0.89
C HIS A 20 -12.72 2.72 -2.16
N VAL A 21 -11.89 1.68 -2.37
CA VAL A 21 -12.03 0.73 -3.48
C VAL A 21 -13.35 -0.04 -3.37
N GLY A 22 -13.70 -0.54 -2.18
CA GLY A 22 -14.95 -1.25 -1.93
C GLY A 22 -16.19 -0.39 -2.24
N ARG A 23 -16.19 0.87 -1.82
CA ARG A 23 -17.21 1.87 -2.19
C ARG A 23 -17.27 2.07 -3.70
N GLY A 24 -16.11 2.14 -4.36
CA GLY A 24 -16.02 2.30 -5.81
C GLY A 24 -16.65 1.12 -6.57
N ILE A 25 -16.46 -0.09 -6.08
CA ILE A 25 -17.09 -1.30 -6.64
C ILE A 25 -18.59 -1.30 -6.36
N TYR A 26 -19.00 -1.09 -5.11
CA TYR A 26 -20.40 -1.15 -4.69
C TYR A 26 -21.31 -0.19 -5.46
N TYR A 27 -20.84 1.03 -5.74
CA TYR A 27 -21.61 2.04 -6.48
C TYR A 27 -21.27 2.11 -7.98
N GLY A 28 -20.53 1.15 -8.53
CA GLY A 28 -20.16 1.16 -9.96
C GLY A 28 -19.29 2.35 -10.39
N SER A 29 -18.57 2.98 -9.45
CA SER A 29 -17.74 4.18 -9.74
C SER A 29 -16.52 3.87 -10.61
N TYR A 30 -16.16 2.59 -10.76
CA TYR A 30 -15.15 2.14 -11.72
C TYR A 30 -15.49 2.47 -13.18
N MET A 31 -16.78 2.77 -13.48
CA MET A 31 -17.21 3.24 -14.81
C MET A 31 -16.55 4.57 -15.20
N TYR A 32 -16.11 5.38 -14.22
CA TYR A 32 -15.26 6.55 -14.47
C TYR A 32 -13.81 6.09 -14.73
N SER A 33 -13.58 5.53 -15.92
CA SER A 33 -12.37 4.79 -16.28
C SER A 33 -11.06 5.52 -16.01
N ASN A 34 -10.96 6.81 -16.38
CA ASN A 34 -9.74 7.60 -16.13
C ASN A 34 -9.46 7.78 -14.63
N THR A 35 -10.50 8.08 -13.85
CA THR A 35 -10.39 8.23 -12.39
C THR A 35 -10.05 6.89 -11.74
N TRP A 36 -10.68 5.80 -12.17
CA TRP A 36 -10.43 4.46 -11.66
C TRP A 36 -9.01 3.97 -11.97
N MET A 37 -8.52 4.21 -13.19
CA MET A 37 -7.15 3.87 -13.59
C MET A 37 -6.14 4.67 -12.75
N THR A 38 -6.38 5.97 -12.57
CA THR A 38 -5.53 6.82 -11.72
C THR A 38 -5.53 6.34 -10.27
N GLY A 39 -6.70 5.99 -9.71
CA GLY A 39 -6.82 5.42 -8.36
C GLY A 39 -6.11 4.08 -8.21
N THR A 40 -6.17 3.23 -9.23
CA THR A 40 -5.45 1.94 -9.27
C THR A 40 -3.93 2.16 -9.26
N MET A 41 -3.42 3.12 -10.05
CA MET A 41 -2.00 3.49 -10.03
C MET A 41 -1.56 4.03 -8.66
N ILE A 42 -2.39 4.88 -8.02
CA ILE A 42 -2.14 5.39 -6.66
C ILE A 42 -2.06 4.21 -5.67
N MET A 43 -2.95 3.22 -5.79
CA MET A 43 -2.93 2.04 -4.93
C MET A 43 -1.60 1.28 -5.01
N PHE A 44 -1.08 1.04 -6.21
CA PHE A 44 0.23 0.39 -6.38
C PHE A 44 1.39 1.24 -5.85
N MET A 45 1.37 2.55 -6.10
CA MET A 45 2.41 3.45 -5.57
C MET A 45 2.44 3.49 -4.03
N VAL A 46 1.27 3.48 -3.38
CA VAL A 46 1.16 3.43 -1.91
C VAL A 46 1.67 2.10 -1.37
N MET A 47 1.37 0.98 -2.03
CA MET A 47 1.92 -0.34 -1.67
C MET A 47 3.45 -0.35 -1.73
N ALA A 48 4.03 0.16 -2.82
CA ALA A 48 5.49 0.28 -2.96
C ALA A 48 6.10 1.20 -1.89
N THR A 49 5.46 2.33 -1.61
CA THR A 49 5.91 3.29 -0.60
C THR A 49 5.89 2.70 0.81
N ALA A 50 4.81 2.02 1.18
CA ALA A 50 4.68 1.37 2.48
C ALA A 50 5.68 0.22 2.65
N PHE A 51 5.91 -0.57 1.60
CA PHE A 51 6.92 -1.62 1.61
C PHE A 51 8.32 -1.04 1.86
N MET A 52 8.76 -0.06 1.06
CA MET A 52 10.07 0.56 1.26
C MET A 52 10.20 1.21 2.64
N GLY A 53 9.14 1.89 3.12
CA GLY A 53 9.10 2.47 4.47
C GLY A 53 9.27 1.42 5.58
N TYR A 54 8.69 0.23 5.41
CA TYR A 54 8.83 -0.88 6.35
C TYR A 54 10.25 -1.47 6.41
N VAL A 55 11.04 -1.30 5.34
CA VAL A 55 12.43 -1.77 5.28
C VAL A 55 13.38 -0.87 6.08
N LEU A 56 13.09 0.44 6.18
CA LEU A 56 13.99 1.45 6.79
C LEU A 56 14.45 1.16 8.24
N PRO A 57 13.61 0.64 9.16
CA PRO A 57 14.04 0.35 10.54
C PRO A 57 15.03 -0.82 10.66
N TRP A 58 15.24 -1.59 9.58
CA TRP A 58 16.21 -2.67 9.48
C TRP A 58 16.12 -3.75 10.59
N GLY A 59 14.89 -4.10 11.01
CA GLY A 59 14.65 -5.23 11.92
C GLY A 59 14.63 -6.59 11.20
N GLN A 60 14.49 -7.69 11.96
CA GLN A 60 14.41 -9.05 11.40
C GLN A 60 13.33 -9.18 10.33
N MET A 61 12.10 -8.75 10.65
CA MET A 61 10.99 -8.81 9.69
C MET A 61 11.20 -7.88 8.49
N SER A 62 11.80 -6.71 8.68
CA SER A 62 12.16 -5.79 7.61
C SER A 62 13.15 -6.42 6.63
N PHE A 63 14.20 -7.07 7.15
CA PHE A 63 15.23 -7.72 6.34
C PHE A 63 14.68 -8.89 5.55
N TRP A 64 14.07 -9.87 6.24
CA TRP A 64 13.54 -11.06 5.58
C TRP A 64 12.39 -10.74 4.62
N GLY A 65 11.54 -9.78 4.99
CA GLY A 65 10.48 -9.29 4.10
C GLY A 65 11.04 -8.69 2.82
N ALA A 66 12.09 -7.86 2.91
CA ALA A 66 12.76 -7.30 1.74
C ALA A 66 13.31 -8.40 0.83
N THR A 67 14.07 -9.35 1.39
CA THR A 67 14.67 -10.45 0.65
C THR A 67 13.64 -11.28 -0.11
N VAL A 68 12.56 -11.70 0.55
CA VAL A 68 11.55 -12.56 -0.08
C VAL A 68 10.80 -11.81 -1.17
N ILE A 69 10.37 -10.56 -0.90
CA ILE A 69 9.56 -9.80 -1.85
C ILE A 69 10.36 -9.43 -3.11
N THR A 70 11.62 -9.01 -2.98
CA THR A 70 12.42 -8.68 -4.17
C THR A 70 12.80 -9.91 -4.98
N ASN A 71 12.96 -11.07 -4.33
CA ASN A 71 13.23 -12.33 -5.03
C ASN A 71 12.03 -12.83 -5.87
N LEU A 72 10.83 -12.26 -5.71
CA LEU A 72 9.72 -12.54 -6.63
C LEU A 72 10.02 -12.09 -8.07
N LEU A 73 10.96 -11.14 -8.26
CA LEU A 73 11.37 -10.65 -9.58
C LEU A 73 12.44 -11.52 -10.26
N SER A 74 13.04 -12.46 -9.54
CA SER A 74 14.01 -13.41 -10.12
C SER A 74 13.38 -14.70 -10.62
N ALA A 75 12.06 -14.85 -10.47
CA ALA A 75 11.28 -15.95 -11.04
C ALA A 75 11.01 -15.70 -12.53
#